data_AF-A0A9E3CUB3-F1
#
_entry.id   AF-A0A9E3CUB3-F1
#
_cell.length_a   1.000
_cell.length_b   1.000
_cell.length_c   1.000
_cell.angle_alpha   90.00
_cell.angle_beta   90.00
_cell.angle_gamma   90.00
#
_symmetry.space_group_name_H-M   'P 1'
#
loop_
_entity.id
_entity.type
_entity.pdbx_description
1 polymer ?
#
loop_
_entity_poly.entity_id
_entity_poly.type
_entity_poly.pdbx_seq_one_letter_code
_entity_poly.pdbx_strand_id
1 'polypeptide(L)'
;MTAAPHGTSQRIRSRAIWTVALFAASVPPALVGLGGIQDKPDLVDVALALALGFWSIGLVFALWTAFPTLRYWEGLPTQTRWLGSLPLLSVSLFLSVALIAALFS
;
A
#
# COMPACT_ATOMS: atom_id res chain seq x y z
N MET A 1 -4.12 -27.88 -10.57
CA MET A 1 -4.15 -26.92 -9.45
C MET A 1 -2.90 -27.13 -8.60
N THR A 2 -2.05 -26.12 -8.42
CA THR A 2 -0.77 -26.29 -7.69
C THR A 2 -0.95 -25.92 -6.22
N ALA A 3 -0.66 -26.86 -5.31
CA ALA A 3 -0.66 -26.57 -3.88
C ALA A 3 0.38 -25.48 -3.57
N ALA A 4 0.05 -24.58 -2.64
CA ALA A 4 0.97 -23.50 -2.25
C ALA A 4 2.22 -24.10 -1.57
N PRO A 5 3.44 -23.69 -1.96
CA PRO A 5 4.67 -24.13 -1.28
C PRO A 5 4.65 -23.80 0.22
N HIS A 6 5.28 -24.64 1.03
CA HIS A 6 5.40 -24.41 2.48
C HIS A 6 6.02 -23.04 2.77
N GLY A 7 5.44 -22.30 3.72
CA GLY A 7 5.88 -20.93 4.08
C GLY A 7 5.29 -19.79 3.23
N THR A 8 4.45 -20.08 2.23
CA THR A 8 3.79 -19.04 1.41
C THR A 8 2.93 -18.08 2.26
N SER A 9 2.17 -18.60 3.24
CA SER A 9 1.38 -17.75 4.15
C SER A 9 2.24 -16.81 5.00
N GLN A 10 3.41 -17.24 5.48
CA GLN A 10 4.29 -16.39 6.28
C GLN A 10 4.93 -15.28 5.45
N ARG A 11 5.28 -15.56 4.19
CA ARG A 11 5.75 -14.55 3.23
C ARG A 11 4.65 -13.54 2.89
N ILE A 12 3.41 -13.99 2.69
CA ILE A 12 2.25 -13.09 2.46
C ILE A 12 2.05 -12.17 3.66
N ARG A 13 2.06 -12.72 4.88
CA ARG A 13 1.94 -11.92 6.12
C ARG A 13 3.04 -10.88 6.27
N SER A 14 4.31 -11.29 6.15
CA SER A 14 5.44 -10.36 6.29
C SER A 14 5.36 -9.22 5.26
N ARG A 15 5.05 -9.55 4.01
CA ARG A 15 4.91 -8.54 2.96
C ARG A 15 3.70 -7.62 3.19
N ALA A 16 2.57 -8.15 3.67
CA ALA A 16 1.40 -7.33 4.01
C ALA A 16 1.70 -6.35 5.15
N ILE A 17 2.48 -6.77 6.16
CA ILE A 17 2.95 -5.88 7.23
C ILE A 17 3.83 -4.76 6.66
N TRP A 18 4.76 -5.08 5.76
CA TRP A 18 5.59 -4.08 5.08
C TRP A 18 4.76 -3.09 4.28
N THR A 19 3.75 -3.55 3.56
CA THR A 19 2.82 -2.68 2.82
C THR A 19 2.15 -1.68 3.75
N VAL A 20 1.56 -2.15 4.85
CA VAL A 20 0.86 -1.29 5.83
C VAL A 20 1.82 -0.32 6.50
N ALA A 21 3.03 -0.78 6.87
CA ALA A 21 4.04 0.06 7.50
C ALA A 21 4.51 1.20 6.57
N LEU A 22 4.73 0.91 5.29
CA LEU A 22 5.16 1.91 4.31
C LEU A 22 4.06 2.94 4.01
N PHE A 23 2.80 2.51 3.90
CA PHE A 23 1.69 3.45 3.78
C PHE A 23 1.51 4.30 5.04
N ALA A 24 1.63 3.72 6.23
CA ALA A 24 1.59 4.50 7.47
C ALA A 24 2.75 5.51 7.54
N ALA A 25 3.96 5.11 7.10
CA ALA A 25 5.12 5.98 7.05
C ALA A 25 5.00 7.13 6.03
N SER A 26 4.17 6.98 4.99
CA SER A 26 3.93 8.05 4.01
C SER A 26 3.00 9.15 4.54
N VAL A 27 2.21 8.89 5.59
CA VAL A 27 1.20 9.84 6.10
C VAL A 27 1.83 11.12 6.68
N PRO A 28 2.81 11.06 7.61
CA PRO A 28 3.43 12.27 8.16
C PRO A 28 4.01 13.22 7.10
N PRO A 29 4.85 12.76 6.14
CA PRO A 29 5.37 13.65 5.11
C PRO A 29 4.28 14.17 4.16
N ALA A 30 3.22 13.40 3.89
CA ALA A 30 2.09 13.87 3.08
C ALA A 30 1.35 15.04 3.77
N LEU A 31 1.14 14.96 5.08
CA LEU A 31 0.51 16.05 5.85
C LEU A 31 1.38 17.31 5.85
N VAL A 32 2.70 17.15 5.99
CA VAL A 32 3.64 18.28 5.92
C VAL A 32 3.62 18.93 4.54
N GLY A 33 3.69 18.12 3.47
CA GLY A 33 3.69 18.60 2.09
C GLY A 33 2.37 19.22 1.62
N LEU A 34 1.22 18.79 2.16
CA LEU A 34 -0.09 19.25 1.72
C LEU A 34 -0.73 20.35 2.59
N GLY A 35 -0.24 20.60 3.81
CA GLY A 35 -0.87 21.61 4.67
C GLY A 35 -0.14 22.05 5.94
N GLY A 36 1.01 21.48 6.27
CA GLY A 36 1.64 21.71 7.58
C GLY A 36 2.50 22.96 7.71
N ILE A 37 3.30 23.31 6.69
CA ILE A 37 4.31 24.38 6.77
C ILE A 37 4.52 24.97 5.37
N GLN A 38 3.74 25.98 4.98
CA GLN A 38 3.90 26.66 3.67
C GLN A 38 5.07 27.66 3.66
N ASP A 39 5.60 28.03 4.83
CA ASP A 39 6.64 29.04 4.98
C ASP A 39 8.05 28.56 4.54
N LYS A 40 8.21 27.27 4.21
CA LYS A 40 9.50 26.67 3.82
C LYS A 40 9.33 25.77 2.58
N PRO A 41 9.34 26.34 1.37
CA PRO A 41 9.08 25.60 0.13
C PRO A 41 10.05 24.42 -0.09
N ASP A 42 11.33 24.57 0.24
CA ASP A 42 12.32 23.49 0.11
C ASP A 42 11.98 22.25 0.97
N LEU A 43 11.37 22.46 2.14
CA LEU A 43 10.93 21.37 3.02
C LEU A 43 9.64 20.72 2.54
N VAL A 44 8.76 21.50 1.90
CA VAL A 44 7.51 21.01 1.28
C VAL A 44 7.83 20.06 0.13
N ASP A 45 8.74 20.45 -0.76
CA ASP A 45 9.13 19.63 -1.92
C ASP A 45 9.77 18.30 -1.49
N VAL A 46 10.65 18.35 -0.50
CA VAL A 46 11.29 17.14 0.06
C VAL A 46 10.26 16.25 0.75
N ALA A 47 9.32 16.82 1.51
CA ALA A 47 8.26 16.06 2.18
C ALA A 47 7.32 15.39 1.16
N LEU A 48 6.93 16.09 0.11
CA LEU A 48 6.11 15.53 -0.98
C LEU A 48 6.84 14.39 -1.69
N ALA A 49 8.12 14.55 -2.00
CA ALA A 49 8.94 13.50 -2.61
C ALA A 49 9.06 12.25 -1.71
N LEU A 50 9.26 12.44 -0.40
CA LEU A 50 9.29 11.35 0.58
C LEU A 50 7.93 10.65 0.71
N ALA A 51 6.84 11.41 0.75
CA ALA A 51 5.49 10.86 0.80
C ALA A 51 5.20 9.99 -0.43
N LEU A 52 5.50 10.51 -1.63
CA LEU A 52 5.37 9.77 -2.88
C LEU A 52 6.29 8.54 -2.93
N GLY A 53 7.51 8.66 -2.41
CA GLY A 53 8.46 7.56 -2.32
C GLY A 53 7.93 6.41 -1.46
N PHE A 54 7.56 6.69 -0.21
CA PHE A 54 7.01 5.67 0.70
C PHE A 54 5.71 5.06 0.16
N TRP A 55 4.83 5.89 -0.40
CA TRP A 55 3.59 5.42 -1.00
C TRP A 55 3.82 4.50 -2.20
N SER A 56 4.74 4.87 -3.10
CA SER A 56 5.08 4.07 -4.28
C SER A 56 5.68 2.72 -3.91
N ILE A 57 6.59 2.69 -2.92
CA ILE A 57 7.19 1.45 -2.44
C ILE A 57 6.11 0.59 -1.75
N GLY A 58 5.22 1.20 -0.96
CA GLY A 58 4.06 0.52 -0.38
C GLY A 58 3.18 -0.13 -1.45
N LEU A 59 2.92 0.57 -2.55
CA LEU A 59 2.13 0.05 -3.68
C LEU A 59 2.82 -1.14 -4.36
N VAL A 60 4.13 -1.09 -4.57
CA VAL A 60 4.89 -2.24 -5.10
C VAL A 60 4.77 -3.45 -4.18
N PHE A 61 4.90 -3.26 -2.86
CA PHE A 61 4.70 -4.34 -1.89
C PHE A 61 3.26 -4.87 -1.89
N ALA A 62 2.25 -4.01 -2.05
CA ALA A 62 0.84 -4.42 -2.19
C ALA A 62 0.60 -5.29 -3.43
N LEU A 63 1.20 -4.93 -4.57
CA LEU A 63 1.14 -5.75 -5.79
C LEU A 63 1.90 -7.07 -5.60
N TRP A 64 3.05 -7.01 -4.94
CA TRP A 64 3.86 -8.18 -4.62
C TRP A 64 3.15 -9.14 -3.66
N THR A 65 2.34 -8.65 -2.71
CA THR A 65 1.50 -9.51 -1.85
C THR A 65 0.34 -10.11 -2.62
N ALA A 66 -0.29 -9.33 -3.49
CA ALA A 66 -1.47 -9.75 -4.21
C ALA A 66 -1.18 -10.86 -5.23
N PHE A 67 -0.07 -10.76 -5.96
CA PHE A 67 0.29 -11.73 -7.00
C PHE A 67 0.31 -13.20 -6.52
N PRO A 68 1.05 -13.59 -5.46
CA PRO A 68 1.01 -14.95 -4.94
C PRO A 68 -0.34 -15.30 -4.29
N THR A 69 -1.03 -14.32 -3.72
CA THR A 69 -2.35 -14.54 -3.09
C THR A 69 -3.39 -14.91 -4.13
N LEU A 70 -3.41 -14.24 -5.28
CA LEU A 70 -4.27 -14.57 -6.42
C LEU A 70 -3.85 -15.88 -7.09
N ARG A 71 -2.54 -16.10 -7.27
CA ARG A 71 -2.00 -17.32 -7.89
C ARG A 71 -2.36 -18.60 -7.12
N TYR A 72 -2.34 -18.54 -5.79
CA TYR A 72 -2.63 -19.69 -4.92
C TYR A 72 -3.94 -19.56 -4.15
N TRP A 73 -4.87 -18.74 -4.65
CA TRP A 73 -6.09 -18.35 -3.94
C TRP A 73 -6.83 -19.55 -3.35
N GLU A 74 -7.12 -20.56 -4.16
CA GLU A 74 -7.87 -21.75 -3.71
C GLU A 74 -7.11 -22.62 -2.70
N GLY A 75 -5.78 -22.62 -2.73
CA GLY A 75 -4.95 -23.42 -1.83
C GLY A 75 -4.62 -22.73 -0.50
N LEU A 76 -4.97 -21.45 -0.34
CA LEU A 76 -4.66 -20.69 0.87
C LEU A 76 -5.82 -20.73 1.89
N PRO A 77 -5.52 -20.75 3.21
CA PRO A 77 -6.54 -20.55 4.24
C PRO A 77 -7.23 -19.19 4.10
N THR A 78 -8.54 -19.12 4.36
CA THR A 78 -9.38 -17.92 4.21
C THR A 78 -8.76 -16.67 4.83
N GLN A 79 -8.19 -16.77 6.04
CA GLN A 79 -7.55 -15.63 6.71
C GLN A 79 -6.33 -15.09 5.94
N THR A 80 -5.56 -15.97 5.27
CA THR A 80 -4.38 -15.56 4.48
C THR A 80 -4.80 -14.89 3.19
N ARG A 81 -5.92 -15.31 2.59
CA ARG A 81 -6.50 -14.69 1.39
C ARG A 81 -6.82 -13.22 1.64
N TRP A 82 -7.53 -12.94 2.73
CA TRP A 82 -7.88 -11.58 3.13
C TRP A 82 -6.65 -10.72 3.44
N LEU A 83 -5.66 -11.27 4.14
CA LEU A 83 -4.40 -10.56 4.43
C LEU A 83 -3.63 -10.15 3.17
N GLY A 84 -3.67 -10.98 2.13
CA GLY A 84 -2.97 -10.70 0.87
C GLY A 84 -3.69 -9.76 -0.08
N SER A 85 -5.03 -9.72 -0.05
CA SER A 85 -5.86 -8.85 -0.90
C SER A 85 -6.20 -7.51 -0.27
N LEU A 86 -6.28 -7.42 1.06
CA LEU A 86 -6.61 -6.19 1.80
C LEU A 86 -5.81 -4.97 1.37
N PRO A 87 -4.46 -5.04 1.28
CA PRO A 87 -3.69 -3.86 0.94
C PRO A 87 -4.03 -3.32 -0.46
N LEU A 88 -4.28 -4.20 -1.42
CA LEU A 88 -4.69 -3.81 -2.77
C LEU A 88 -6.07 -3.16 -2.77
N LEU A 89 -7.03 -3.71 -2.01
CA LEU A 89 -8.36 -3.14 -1.85
C LEU A 89 -8.33 -1.76 -1.19
N SER A 90 -7.49 -1.58 -0.16
CA SER A 90 -7.30 -0.29 0.49
C SER A 90 -6.72 0.73 -0.49
N VAL A 91 -5.65 0.38 -1.23
CA VAL A 91 -5.04 1.27 -2.21
C VAL A 91 -6.02 1.64 -3.32
N SER A 92 -6.78 0.67 -3.85
CA SER A 92 -7.79 0.96 -4.87
C SER A 92 -8.88 1.89 -4.34
N LEU A 93 -9.33 1.69 -3.09
CA LEU A 93 -10.34 2.54 -2.48
C LEU A 93 -9.84 3.99 -2.34
N PHE A 94 -8.62 4.20 -1.84
CA PHE A 94 -8.06 5.55 -1.73
C PHE A 94 -7.85 6.22 -3.09
N LEU A 95 -7.38 5.47 -4.10
CA LEU A 95 -7.25 5.97 -5.48
C LEU A 95 -8.62 6.35 -6.05
N SER A 96 -9.65 5.53 -5.84
CA SER A 96 -11.01 5.86 -6.27
C SER A 96 -11.54 7.12 -5.59
N VAL A 97 -11.36 7.27 -4.28
CA VAL A 97 -11.77 8.47 -3.54
C VAL A 97 -11.03 9.71 -4.06
N ALA A 98 -9.71 9.62 -4.25
CA ALA A 98 -8.90 10.72 -4.77
C ALA A 98 -9.33 11.12 -6.20
N LEU A 99 -9.60 10.14 -7.06
CA LEU A 99 -10.02 10.36 -8.44
C LEU A 99 -11.44 10.96 -8.51
N ILE A 100 -12.34 10.53 -7.64
CA ILE A 100 -13.66 11.16 -7.47
C ILE A 100 -13.50 12.60 -7.01
N ALA A 101 -12.68 12.86 -5.97
CA ALA A 101 -12.45 14.22 -5.48
C ALA A 101 -11.88 15.14 -6.57
N ALA A 102 -10.91 14.66 -7.35
CA ALA A 102 -10.33 15.41 -8.47
C ALA A 102 -11.30 15.64 -9.64
N LEU A 103 -12.26 14.73 -9.85
CA LEU A 103 -13.29 14.90 -10.88
C LEU A 103 -14.30 15.99 -10.51
N PHE A 104 -14.56 16.20 -9.22
CA PHE A 104 -15.53 17.16 -8.69
C PHE A 104 -14.89 18.43 -8.11
N SER A 105 -13.56 18.58 -8.16
CA SER A 105 -12.81 19.79 -7.79
C SER A 105 -12.68 20.74 -8.97
#